data_AF-A0A7C7DVK6-F1
#
_entry.id   AF-A0A7C7DVK6-F1
#
_cell.length_a   1.000
_cell.length_b   1.000
_cell.length_c   1.000
_cell.angle_alpha   90.00
_cell.angle_beta   90.00
_cell.angle_gamma   90.00
#
_symmetry.space_group_name_H-M   'P 1'
#
loop_
_entity.id
_entity.type
_entity.pdbx_description
1 polymer ?
#
loop_
_entity_poly.entity_id
_entity_poly.type
_entity_poly.pdbx_seq_one_letter_code
_entity_poly.pdbx_strand_id
1 'polypeptide(L)'
;MTLSIGEILPLVRGELLSGSVDTTFAGVSTDSRTLVPGDLFFALIGERYDGHDYVGDAISKGACGVVISRVPASLEALYAAGARPPGRQAAVIKTTDTLAALQAVARYVRRRVACKVVAVTGSTGKTTTKDMTASILSTRLRVVKSESNFNNEIGLPLTLLGLDETIQASVVEMGMRALGEIKLLSEIAEPDVGVVTNVGITHLELLGSVDNIAKAKSELISSLPSGGFAVLNADDPRVAGMAELTYAQVVLYGTRPGCDIRAEDIKTLGLSGTSATLVTPAWAMEVHIPVPGRHNVMNALAAAGAAMCLGLGPEEIKRGLEAFTLSPMRMQVIDLGNDVTLINDAYNANPASVRAALETLSTAGAGRRKVAVLGDMLELGPVSQQAHREAGVQALDSGVDVLITVGRLGEEIGRGFGEALRARGIRGREVHSVENPADAASFLKEVIRPGDVILVKASRRMQLDMVASELVATMKAMAVEDASKGGGCRG
;
A
#
# COMPACT_ATOMS: atom_id res chain seq x y z
N MET A 1 -11.98 8.44 19.21
CA MET A 1 -13.15 8.44 20.12
C MET A 1 -12.73 7.92 21.50
N THR A 2 -13.30 8.41 22.60
CA THR A 2 -12.99 7.88 23.94
C THR A 2 -13.88 6.67 24.27
N LEU A 3 -13.28 5.59 24.75
CA LEU A 3 -13.93 4.36 25.20
C LEU A 3 -13.55 4.07 26.66
N SER A 4 -14.39 3.32 27.37
CA SER A 4 -14.07 2.77 28.69
C SER A 4 -13.73 1.28 28.62
N ILE A 5 -13.00 0.80 29.63
CA ILE A 5 -12.72 -0.63 29.82
C ILE A 5 -14.02 -1.43 29.98
N GLY A 6 -15.00 -0.88 30.70
CA GLY A 6 -16.31 -1.50 30.87
C GLY A 6 -17.07 -1.71 29.56
N GLU A 7 -16.94 -0.79 28.60
CA GLU A 7 -17.55 -0.93 27.27
C GLU A 7 -16.92 -2.08 26.46
N ILE A 8 -15.60 -2.25 26.55
CA ILE A 8 -14.91 -3.26 25.73
C ILE A 8 -14.83 -4.64 26.36
N LEU A 9 -14.95 -4.76 27.68
CA LEU A 9 -14.75 -6.03 28.42
C LEU A 9 -15.63 -7.17 27.88
N PRO A 10 -16.93 -6.97 27.57
CA PRO A 10 -17.77 -8.00 26.97
C PRO A 10 -17.35 -8.37 25.54
N LEU A 11 -16.88 -7.38 24.76
CA LEU A 11 -16.48 -7.56 23.35
C LEU A 11 -15.25 -8.45 23.22
N VAL A 12 -14.29 -8.24 24.12
CA VAL A 12 -13.03 -8.99 24.15
C VAL A 12 -13.15 -10.33 24.88
N ARG A 13 -14.35 -10.67 25.38
CA ARG A 13 -14.64 -11.87 26.20
C ARG A 13 -13.60 -12.03 27.32
N GLY A 14 -13.25 -10.91 27.95
CA GLY A 14 -12.13 -10.83 28.89
C GLY A 14 -12.58 -10.71 30.34
N GLU A 15 -11.64 -10.97 31.23
CA GLU A 15 -11.75 -10.75 32.67
C GLU A 15 -10.86 -9.56 33.06
N LEU A 16 -11.40 -8.64 33.87
CA LEU A 16 -10.64 -7.55 34.44
C LEU A 16 -9.91 -8.06 35.69
N LEU A 17 -8.60 -8.27 35.60
CA LEU A 17 -7.78 -8.75 36.72
C LEU A 17 -7.45 -7.62 37.71
N SER A 18 -7.37 -6.37 37.24
CA SER A 18 -6.99 -5.20 38.03
C SER A 18 -7.37 -3.90 37.32
N GLY A 19 -7.46 -2.80 38.07
CA GLY A 19 -7.85 -1.48 37.58
C GLY A 19 -9.36 -1.24 37.70
N SER A 20 -9.88 -0.25 36.97
CA SER A 20 -11.30 0.10 36.98
C SER A 20 -11.92 -0.09 35.60
N VAL A 21 -13.19 -0.51 35.59
CA VAL A 21 -14.04 -0.49 34.38
C VAL A 21 -14.28 0.94 33.87
N ASP A 22 -14.14 1.94 34.74
CA ASP A 22 -14.28 3.37 34.41
C ASP A 22 -13.00 3.96 33.80
N THR A 23 -11.91 3.20 33.73
CA THR A 23 -10.70 3.64 33.04
C THR A 23 -11.03 3.88 31.57
N THR A 24 -10.71 5.07 31.08
CA THR A 24 -10.97 5.48 29.69
C THR A 24 -9.69 5.57 28.87
N PHE A 25 -9.81 5.29 27.58
CA PHE A 25 -8.73 5.42 26.59
C PHE A 25 -9.27 6.02 25.30
N ALA A 26 -8.42 6.74 24.58
CA ALA A 26 -8.76 7.29 23.26
C ALA A 26 -7.86 6.72 22.14
N GLY A 27 -6.69 6.21 22.50
CA GLY A 27 -5.75 5.57 21.58
C GLY A 27 -5.50 4.11 21.95
N VAL A 28 -5.02 3.36 20.96
CA VAL A 28 -4.68 1.94 21.07
C VAL A 28 -3.30 1.75 20.48
N SER A 29 -2.47 0.94 21.13
CA SER A 29 -1.14 0.57 20.62
C SER A 29 -0.92 -0.94 20.67
N THR A 30 -0.22 -1.47 19.69
CA THR A 30 0.31 -2.84 19.65
C THR A 30 1.84 -2.87 19.66
N ASP A 31 2.48 -1.70 19.77
CA ASP A 31 3.94 -1.53 19.77
C ASP A 31 4.33 -0.56 20.90
N SER A 32 5.07 -1.07 21.89
CA SER A 32 5.46 -0.26 23.06
C SER A 32 6.41 0.89 22.70
N ARG A 33 7.03 0.87 21.51
CA ARG A 33 7.92 1.94 21.02
C ARG A 33 7.15 3.16 20.53
N THR A 34 5.92 2.97 20.04
CA THR A 34 5.06 4.04 19.51
C THR A 34 3.92 4.40 20.46
N LEU A 35 3.90 3.80 21.66
CA LEU A 35 2.85 4.03 22.66
C LEU A 35 2.84 5.48 23.14
N VAL A 36 1.65 6.07 23.17
CA VAL A 36 1.39 7.39 23.75
C VAL A 36 0.79 7.21 25.15
N PRO A 37 1.19 8.02 26.15
CA PRO A 37 0.56 7.97 27.48
C PRO A 37 -0.96 8.09 27.39
N GLY A 38 -1.68 7.15 28.01
CA GLY A 38 -3.13 7.04 27.93
C GLY A 38 -3.65 6.01 26.92
N ASP A 39 -2.81 5.43 26.07
CA ASP A 39 -3.21 4.35 25.17
C ASP A 39 -3.55 3.06 25.91
N LEU A 40 -4.44 2.27 25.32
CA LEU A 40 -4.65 0.86 25.68
C LEU A 40 -3.70 -0.02 24.86
N PHE A 41 -2.85 -0.80 25.53
CA PHE A 41 -1.86 -1.65 24.87
C PHE A 41 -2.38 -3.09 24.65
N PHE A 42 -2.32 -3.59 23.43
CA PHE A 42 -2.67 -4.98 23.10
C PHE A 42 -1.40 -5.82 22.92
N ALA A 43 -1.20 -6.81 23.78
CA ALA A 43 -0.07 -7.73 23.72
C ALA A 43 -0.31 -8.82 22.66
N LEU A 44 0.01 -8.53 21.40
CA LEU A 44 -0.14 -9.47 20.30
C LEU A 44 1.01 -10.49 20.25
N ILE A 45 0.71 -11.72 19.84
CA ILE A 45 1.71 -12.78 19.63
C ILE A 45 2.01 -12.86 18.14
N GLY A 46 3.25 -12.54 17.74
CA GLY A 46 3.73 -12.68 16.37
C GLY A 46 4.69 -13.86 16.19
N GLU A 47 5.14 -14.09 14.96
CA GLU A 47 6.08 -15.19 14.65
C GLU A 47 7.46 -15.04 15.32
N ARG A 48 7.91 -13.80 15.55
CA ARG A 48 9.24 -13.47 16.10
C ARG A 48 9.22 -12.85 17.48
N TYR A 49 8.11 -12.24 17.86
CA TYR A 49 8.00 -11.43 19.08
C TYR A 49 6.67 -11.73 19.77
N ASP A 50 6.71 -11.81 21.10
CA ASP A 50 5.53 -11.89 21.94
C ASP A 50 5.33 -10.54 22.66
N GLY A 51 4.24 -9.85 22.35
CA GLY A 51 3.87 -8.55 22.93
C GLY A 51 3.76 -8.57 24.46
N HIS A 52 3.55 -9.73 25.07
CA HIS A 52 3.48 -9.89 26.52
C HIS A 52 4.78 -9.54 27.22
N ASP A 53 5.91 -9.73 26.54
CA ASP A 53 7.24 -9.44 27.09
C ASP A 53 7.48 -7.92 27.22
N TYR A 54 6.64 -7.09 26.57
CA TYR A 54 6.71 -5.64 26.58
C TYR A 54 5.63 -4.97 27.46
N VAL A 55 4.82 -5.75 28.19
CA VAL A 55 3.75 -5.21 29.05
C VAL A 55 4.29 -4.29 30.14
N GLY A 56 5.43 -4.64 30.75
CA GLY A 56 6.08 -3.79 31.75
C GLY A 56 6.52 -2.43 31.19
N ASP A 57 7.07 -2.43 29.97
CA ASP A 57 7.49 -1.22 29.25
C ASP A 57 6.27 -0.36 28.83
N ALA A 58 5.19 -0.98 28.38
CA ALA A 58 3.95 -0.27 28.06
C ALA A 58 3.38 0.48 29.29
N ILE A 59 3.32 -0.21 30.44
CA ILE A 59 2.83 0.40 31.69
C ILE A 59 3.77 1.53 32.16
N SER A 60 5.09 1.34 32.10
CA SER A 60 6.06 2.36 32.52
C SER A 60 6.00 3.62 31.65
N LYS A 61 5.64 3.47 30.37
CA LYS A 61 5.39 4.57 29.42
C LYS A 61 4.02 5.22 29.54
N GLY A 62 3.18 4.76 30.48
CA GLY A 62 1.90 5.40 30.80
C GLY A 62 0.70 4.83 30.06
N ALA A 63 0.75 3.56 29.62
CA ALA A 63 -0.46 2.87 29.16
C ALA A 63 -1.56 2.94 30.24
N CYS A 64 -2.78 3.31 29.85
CA CYS A 64 -3.90 3.32 30.79
C CYS A 64 -4.42 1.90 31.10
N GLY A 65 -4.06 0.93 30.26
CA GLY A 65 -4.35 -0.48 30.45
C GLY A 65 -3.62 -1.37 29.45
N VAL A 66 -3.69 -2.67 29.69
CA VAL A 66 -3.13 -3.72 28.84
C VAL A 66 -4.14 -4.85 28.61
N VAL A 67 -4.16 -5.39 27.40
CA VAL A 67 -4.94 -6.58 27.02
C VAL A 67 -3.97 -7.71 26.75
N ILE A 68 -4.10 -8.80 27.51
CA ILE A 68 -3.17 -9.93 27.54
C ILE A 68 -3.92 -11.26 27.39
N SER A 69 -3.29 -12.27 26.80
CA SER A 69 -3.77 -13.67 26.79
C SER A 69 -3.08 -14.56 27.83
N ARG A 70 -1.90 -14.15 28.30
CA ARG A 70 -1.19 -14.79 29.43
C ARG A 70 -0.69 -13.72 30.40
N VAL A 71 -0.56 -14.07 31.68
CA VAL A 71 0.06 -13.17 32.67
C VAL A 71 1.57 -13.21 32.47
N PRO A 72 2.24 -12.09 32.12
CA PRO A 72 3.70 -12.08 31.99
C PRO A 72 4.38 -11.91 33.35
N ALA A 73 5.60 -12.44 33.50
CA ALA A 73 6.39 -12.35 34.72
C ALA A 73 6.62 -10.90 35.20
N SER A 74 6.69 -9.94 34.26
CA SER A 74 6.80 -8.51 34.60
C SER A 74 5.60 -8.01 35.39
N LEU A 75 4.40 -8.53 35.13
CA LEU A 75 3.18 -8.17 35.84
C LEU A 75 3.16 -8.81 37.23
N GLU A 76 3.60 -10.07 37.34
CA GLU A 76 3.77 -10.75 38.63
C GLU A 76 4.75 -10.00 39.54
N ALA A 77 5.90 -9.57 38.98
CA ALA A 77 6.90 -8.79 39.68
C ALA A 77 6.36 -7.43 40.14
N LEU A 78 5.57 -6.74 39.31
CA LEU A 78 4.92 -5.48 39.68
C LEU A 78 3.92 -5.66 40.83
N TYR A 79 3.11 -6.71 40.81
CA TYR A 79 2.21 -7.03 41.92
C TYR A 79 2.96 -7.41 43.20
N ALA A 80 4.00 -8.26 43.09
CA ALA A 80 4.81 -8.69 44.22
C ALA A 80 5.59 -7.54 44.88
N ALA A 81 6.02 -6.55 44.09
CA ALA A 81 6.73 -5.38 44.59
C ALA A 81 5.82 -4.34 45.29
N GLY A 82 4.50 -4.55 45.32
CA GLY A 82 3.54 -3.57 45.87
C GLY A 82 3.54 -2.22 45.13
N ALA A 83 4.20 -2.16 43.97
CA ALA A 83 4.39 -0.95 43.18
C ALA A 83 3.08 -0.59 42.49
N ARG A 84 2.34 0.35 43.07
CA ARG A 84 1.26 1.04 42.36
C ARG A 84 1.88 2.23 41.62
N PRO A 85 1.81 2.30 40.28
CA PRO A 85 2.19 3.53 39.59
C PRO A 85 1.42 4.72 40.20
N PRO A 86 2.09 5.83 40.52
CA PRO A 86 1.41 6.97 41.14
C PRO A 86 0.42 7.59 40.14
N GLY A 87 -0.88 7.48 40.44
CA GLY A 87 -1.97 8.04 39.65
C GLY A 87 -2.47 7.10 38.53
N ARG A 88 -3.60 6.43 38.79
CA ARG A 88 -4.30 5.42 37.95
C ARG A 88 -3.59 4.06 37.85
N GLN A 89 -4.16 3.06 38.55
CA GLN A 89 -3.83 1.65 38.31
C GLN A 89 -4.19 1.32 36.85
N ALA A 90 -3.21 0.96 36.03
CA ALA A 90 -3.46 0.51 34.67
C ALA A 90 -4.44 -0.68 34.70
N ALA A 91 -5.45 -0.66 33.83
CA ALA A 91 -6.39 -1.77 33.73
C ALA A 91 -5.70 -3.00 33.12
N VAL A 92 -5.88 -4.18 33.70
CA VAL A 92 -5.33 -5.42 33.16
C VAL A 92 -6.48 -6.32 32.73
N ILE A 93 -6.67 -6.47 31.42
CA ILE A 93 -7.70 -7.30 30.83
C ILE A 93 -7.06 -8.60 30.34
N LYS A 94 -7.52 -9.74 30.85
CA LYS A 94 -7.13 -11.06 30.36
C LYS A 94 -8.19 -11.60 29.41
N THR A 95 -7.80 -11.96 28.20
CA THR A 95 -8.64 -12.63 27.20
C THR A 95 -8.01 -13.97 26.79
N THR A 96 -8.64 -14.75 25.93
CA THR A 96 -8.04 -15.95 25.33
C THR A 96 -7.24 -15.64 24.08
N ASP A 97 -7.58 -14.57 23.37
CA ASP A 97 -6.94 -14.18 22.11
C ASP A 97 -6.91 -12.65 21.98
N THR A 98 -5.71 -12.07 22.06
CA THR A 98 -5.51 -10.62 22.01
C THR A 98 -5.74 -10.03 20.61
N LEU A 99 -5.54 -10.82 19.55
CA LEU A 99 -5.81 -10.39 18.17
C LEU A 99 -7.32 -10.35 17.91
N ALA A 100 -8.04 -11.40 18.28
CA ALA A 100 -9.49 -11.43 18.17
C ALA A 100 -10.13 -10.31 19.02
N ALA A 101 -9.58 -10.04 20.20
CA ALA A 101 -10.00 -8.91 21.04
C ALA A 101 -9.82 -7.56 20.33
N LEU A 102 -8.64 -7.30 19.74
CA LEU A 102 -8.38 -6.07 18.98
C LEU A 102 -9.40 -5.89 17.85
N GLN A 103 -9.64 -6.95 17.08
CA GLN A 103 -10.58 -6.96 15.96
C GLN A 103 -12.03 -6.71 16.41
N ALA A 104 -12.44 -7.29 17.53
CA ALA A 104 -13.78 -7.09 18.11
C ALA A 104 -14.00 -5.63 18.54
N VAL A 105 -13.01 -5.00 19.18
CA VAL A 105 -13.09 -3.59 19.56
C VAL A 105 -13.09 -2.69 18.32
N ALA A 106 -12.28 -2.98 17.31
CA ALA A 106 -12.28 -2.23 16.04
C ALA A 106 -13.64 -2.27 15.34
N ARG A 107 -14.28 -3.45 15.27
CA ARG A 107 -15.62 -3.60 14.71
C ARG A 107 -16.67 -2.82 15.50
N TYR A 108 -16.57 -2.80 16.83
CA TYR A 108 -17.44 -2.00 17.68
C TYR A 108 -17.29 -0.50 17.39
N VAL A 109 -16.06 0.01 17.30
CA VAL A 109 -15.79 1.40 16.92
C VAL A 109 -16.38 1.73 15.55
N ARG A 110 -16.13 0.88 14.55
CA ARG A 110 -16.69 1.03 13.19
C ARG A 110 -18.21 1.15 13.20
N ARG A 111 -18.91 0.34 13.99
CA ARG A 111 -20.37 0.36 14.08
C ARG A 111 -20.89 1.59 14.80
N ARG A 112 -20.17 2.06 15.83
CA ARG A 112 -20.55 3.23 16.62
C ARG A 112 -20.40 4.55 15.86
N VAL A 113 -19.31 4.71 15.09
CA VAL A 113 -19.08 5.93 14.30
C VAL A 113 -20.00 5.99 13.07
N ALA A 114 -20.41 4.84 12.54
CA ALA A 114 -21.34 4.73 11.40
C ALA A 114 -20.96 5.56 10.15
N CYS A 115 -19.67 5.83 9.96
CA CYS A 115 -19.14 6.45 8.74
C CYS A 115 -19.26 5.50 7.53
N LYS A 116 -19.21 6.05 6.31
CA LYS A 116 -19.18 5.25 5.09
C LYS A 116 -17.83 4.57 4.91
N VAL A 117 -17.80 3.28 4.59
CA VAL A 117 -16.55 2.53 4.43
C VAL A 117 -16.38 2.07 2.98
N VAL A 118 -15.28 2.49 2.37
CA VAL A 118 -14.82 1.97 1.07
C VAL A 118 -13.65 1.02 1.31
N ALA A 119 -13.78 -0.22 0.86
CA ALA A 119 -12.71 -1.22 0.92
C ALA A 119 -12.13 -1.48 -0.47
N VAL A 120 -10.81 -1.53 -0.57
CA VAL A 120 -10.10 -1.74 -1.84
C VAL A 120 -9.23 -2.99 -1.77
N THR A 121 -9.43 -3.93 -2.70
CA THR A 121 -8.54 -5.07 -2.93
C THR A 121 -8.13 -5.21 -4.41
N GLY A 122 -7.20 -6.11 -4.68
CA GLY A 122 -6.53 -6.20 -5.98
C GLY A 122 -5.16 -6.85 -5.93
N SER A 123 -4.63 -7.30 -7.07
CA SER A 123 -3.23 -7.75 -7.14
C SER A 123 -2.29 -6.54 -7.21
N THR A 124 -2.62 -5.53 -8.02
CA THR A 124 -1.90 -4.25 -8.12
C THR A 124 -2.85 -3.06 -7.99
N GLY A 125 -2.31 -1.86 -7.72
CA GLY A 125 -3.12 -0.63 -7.71
C GLY A 125 -3.95 -0.36 -6.46
N LYS A 126 -3.99 -1.28 -5.48
CA LYS A 126 -4.74 -1.13 -4.21
C LYS A 126 -4.48 0.19 -3.51
N THR A 127 -3.22 0.44 -3.15
CA THR A 127 -2.80 1.61 -2.38
C THR A 127 -3.09 2.91 -3.14
N THR A 128 -2.75 2.96 -4.42
CA THR A 128 -3.03 4.12 -5.28
C THR A 128 -4.53 4.38 -5.41
N THR A 129 -5.34 3.34 -5.61
CA THR A 129 -6.80 3.46 -5.71
C THR A 129 -7.40 3.92 -4.38
N LYS A 130 -6.95 3.37 -3.25
CA LYS A 130 -7.34 3.80 -1.90
C LYS A 130 -6.97 5.27 -1.67
N ASP A 131 -5.75 5.68 -2.02
CA ASP A 131 -5.30 7.06 -1.83
C ASP A 131 -6.04 8.06 -2.76
N MET A 132 -6.29 7.70 -4.02
CA MET A 132 -7.11 8.49 -4.95
C MET A 132 -8.55 8.61 -4.46
N THR A 133 -9.15 7.51 -4.01
CA THR A 133 -10.50 7.50 -3.44
C THR A 133 -10.57 8.43 -2.23
N ALA A 134 -9.61 8.33 -1.32
CA ALA A 134 -9.56 9.20 -0.15
C ALA A 134 -9.39 10.68 -0.55
N SER A 135 -8.57 10.98 -1.55
CA SER A 135 -8.38 12.34 -2.07
C SER A 135 -9.68 12.92 -2.64
N ILE A 136 -10.40 12.14 -3.45
CA ILE A 136 -11.71 12.51 -4.00
C ILE A 136 -12.75 12.72 -2.90
N LEU A 137 -12.89 11.75 -1.98
CA LEU A 137 -13.84 11.87 -0.88
C LEU A 137 -13.53 13.07 0.03
N SER A 138 -12.25 13.41 0.22
CA SER A 138 -11.82 14.55 1.04
C SER A 138 -12.23 15.90 0.48
N THR A 139 -12.70 15.98 -0.77
CA THR A 139 -13.23 17.23 -1.34
C THR A 139 -14.55 17.66 -0.70
N ARG A 140 -15.26 16.74 -0.02
CA ARG A 140 -16.55 16.99 0.65
C ARG A 140 -16.66 16.39 2.05
N LEU A 141 -16.04 15.24 2.28
CA LEU A 141 -16.19 14.45 3.51
C LEU A 141 -14.93 14.54 4.37
N ARG A 142 -15.10 14.38 5.68
CA ARG A 142 -13.97 14.09 6.56
C ARG A 142 -13.57 12.62 6.45
N VAL A 143 -12.35 12.36 5.98
CA VAL A 143 -11.90 11.01 5.58
C VAL A 143 -10.75 10.53 6.45
N VAL A 144 -10.82 9.25 6.86
CA VAL A 144 -9.66 8.47 7.33
C VAL A 144 -9.32 7.42 6.25
N LYS A 145 -8.06 7.03 6.13
CA LYS A 145 -7.64 5.94 5.23
C LYS A 145 -6.61 5.06 5.90
N SER A 146 -6.47 3.81 5.46
CA SER A 146 -5.37 2.95 5.90
C SER A 146 -4.02 3.62 5.62
N GLU A 147 -3.16 3.65 6.64
CA GLU A 147 -1.78 4.12 6.52
C GLU A 147 -0.86 3.02 5.99
N SER A 148 0.13 3.38 5.16
CA SER A 148 1.18 2.46 4.71
C SER A 148 0.64 1.10 4.23
N ASN A 149 0.98 0.01 4.93
CA ASN A 149 0.59 -1.37 4.68
C ASN A 149 -0.45 -1.90 5.68
N PHE A 150 -1.24 -1.03 6.29
CA PHE A 150 -2.28 -1.41 7.25
C PHE A 150 -3.49 -2.02 6.54
N ASN A 151 -3.26 -3.18 5.93
CA ASN A 151 -4.18 -3.89 5.05
C ASN A 151 -4.40 -5.35 5.46
N ASN A 152 -3.97 -5.73 6.65
CA ASN A 152 -4.02 -7.08 7.18
C ASN A 152 -4.82 -7.14 8.51
N GLU A 153 -4.82 -8.31 9.15
CA GLU A 153 -5.58 -8.66 10.34
C GLU A 153 -5.26 -7.83 11.60
N ILE A 154 -4.18 -7.03 11.57
CA ILE A 154 -3.78 -6.10 12.63
C ILE A 154 -3.94 -4.65 12.18
N GLY A 155 -3.39 -4.28 11.02
CA GLY A 155 -3.34 -2.91 10.56
C GLY A 155 -4.72 -2.31 10.22
N LEU A 156 -5.61 -3.11 9.63
CA LEU A 156 -6.97 -2.63 9.35
C LEU A 156 -7.74 -2.34 10.65
N PRO A 157 -7.76 -3.22 11.67
CA PRO A 157 -8.31 -2.87 12.98
C PRO A 157 -7.75 -1.58 13.57
N LEU A 158 -6.43 -1.35 13.51
CA LEU A 158 -5.81 -0.12 14.00
C LEU A 158 -6.30 1.13 13.24
N THR A 159 -6.52 1.02 11.94
CA THR A 159 -7.11 2.10 11.12
C THR A 159 -8.52 2.45 11.61
N LEU A 160 -9.34 1.44 11.90
CA LEU A 160 -10.72 1.64 12.37
C LEU A 160 -10.78 2.17 13.81
N LEU A 161 -9.84 1.77 14.67
CA LEU A 161 -9.74 2.29 16.03
C LEU A 161 -9.37 3.78 16.07
N GLY A 162 -8.73 4.29 15.01
CA GLY A 162 -8.46 5.72 14.82
C GLY A 162 -9.68 6.57 14.46
N LEU A 163 -10.87 5.98 14.29
CA LEU A 163 -12.08 6.72 13.94
C LEU A 163 -12.63 7.54 15.13
N ASP A 164 -13.27 8.66 14.80
CA ASP A 164 -14.09 9.45 15.70
C ASP A 164 -15.39 9.87 15.04
N GLU A 165 -16.33 10.40 15.83
CA GLU A 165 -17.68 10.77 15.39
C GLU A 165 -17.70 11.89 14.33
N THR A 166 -16.58 12.58 14.11
CA THR A 166 -16.47 13.61 13.08
C THR A 166 -16.08 13.04 11.71
N ILE A 167 -15.60 11.78 11.66
CA ILE A 167 -15.24 11.10 10.42
C ILE A 167 -16.51 10.67 9.69
N GLN A 168 -16.61 11.03 8.41
CA GLN A 168 -17.78 10.74 7.58
C GLN A 168 -17.52 9.59 6.60
N ALA A 169 -16.25 9.35 6.23
CA ALA A 169 -15.87 8.19 5.44
C ALA A 169 -14.51 7.61 5.85
N SER A 170 -14.33 6.30 5.64
CA SER A 170 -13.08 5.59 5.80
C SER A 170 -12.73 4.80 4.54
N VAL A 171 -11.50 4.91 4.05
CA VAL A 171 -11.02 4.16 2.88
C VAL A 171 -9.95 3.17 3.32
N VAL A 172 -10.31 1.90 3.37
CA VAL A 172 -9.44 0.82 3.86
C VAL A 172 -8.89 -0.02 2.71
N GLU A 173 -7.62 -0.42 2.82
CA GLU A 173 -7.03 -1.40 1.91
C GLU A 173 -7.16 -2.81 2.52
N MET A 174 -7.45 -3.82 1.70
CA MET A 174 -7.51 -5.22 2.13
C MET A 174 -6.54 -6.07 1.29
N GLY A 175 -5.50 -6.55 1.95
CA GLY A 175 -4.53 -7.52 1.45
C GLY A 175 -4.87 -8.94 1.87
N MET A 176 -4.28 -9.92 1.20
CA MET A 176 -4.33 -11.31 1.63
C MET A 176 -3.13 -12.11 1.12
N ARG A 177 -2.86 -13.21 1.82
CA ARG A 177 -1.91 -14.28 1.54
C ARG A 177 -2.60 -15.64 1.47
N ALA A 178 -3.78 -15.78 2.05
CA ALA A 178 -4.60 -16.98 2.05
C ALA A 178 -6.09 -16.68 1.77
N LEU A 179 -6.86 -17.73 1.46
CA LEU A 179 -8.31 -17.66 1.40
C LEU A 179 -8.90 -17.39 2.80
N GLY A 180 -9.99 -16.63 2.86
CA GLY A 180 -10.71 -16.26 4.08
C GLY A 180 -10.21 -14.99 4.75
N GLU A 181 -9.03 -14.48 4.40
CA GLU A 181 -8.47 -13.28 5.02
C GLU A 181 -9.24 -12.02 4.61
N ILE A 182 -9.60 -11.84 3.33
CA ILE A 182 -10.39 -10.68 2.90
C ILE A 182 -11.80 -10.76 3.49
N LYS A 183 -12.37 -11.96 3.60
CA LYS A 183 -13.63 -12.17 4.31
C LYS A 183 -13.54 -11.69 5.76
N LEU A 184 -12.52 -12.11 6.51
CA LEU A 184 -12.28 -11.66 7.89
C LEU A 184 -12.18 -10.13 7.97
N LEU A 185 -11.37 -9.52 7.09
CA LEU A 185 -11.23 -8.06 7.02
C LEU A 185 -12.55 -7.35 6.71
N SER A 186 -13.37 -7.93 5.84
CA SER A 186 -14.69 -7.42 5.49
C SER A 186 -15.70 -7.54 6.64
N GLU A 187 -15.62 -8.61 7.43
CA GLU A 187 -16.45 -8.79 8.63
C GLU A 187 -16.11 -7.77 9.74
N ILE A 188 -14.87 -7.30 9.80
CA ILE A 188 -14.42 -6.26 10.73
C ILE A 188 -14.83 -4.86 10.23
N ALA A 189 -14.54 -4.55 8.96
CA ALA A 189 -14.76 -3.22 8.39
C ALA A 189 -16.22 -2.95 7.98
N GLU A 190 -16.97 -4.00 7.64
CA GLU A 190 -18.34 -3.97 7.09
C GLU A 190 -18.52 -2.87 6.03
N PRO A 191 -17.85 -3.00 4.86
CA PRO A 191 -17.81 -1.96 3.85
C PRO A 191 -19.18 -1.67 3.20
N ASP A 192 -19.44 -0.40 2.88
CA ASP A 192 -20.56 0.03 2.03
C ASP A 192 -20.21 -0.12 0.54
N VAL A 193 -18.94 0.07 0.19
CA VAL A 193 -18.43 -0.01 -1.18
C VAL A 193 -17.20 -0.91 -1.22
N GLY A 194 -17.20 -1.92 -2.08
CA GLY A 194 -16.06 -2.81 -2.33
C GLY A 194 -15.50 -2.58 -3.72
N VAL A 195 -14.19 -2.33 -3.82
CA VAL A 195 -13.47 -2.11 -5.08
C VAL A 195 -12.51 -3.25 -5.33
N VAL A 196 -12.60 -3.89 -6.50
CA VAL A 196 -11.64 -4.91 -6.93
C VAL A 196 -10.89 -4.41 -8.16
N THR A 197 -9.59 -4.16 -8.02
CA THR A 197 -8.83 -3.49 -9.09
C THR A 197 -8.43 -4.41 -10.25
N ASN A 198 -7.91 -5.60 -9.95
CA ASN A 198 -7.47 -6.62 -10.91
C ASN A 198 -7.10 -7.94 -10.20
N VAL A 199 -7.03 -9.01 -11.01
CA VAL A 199 -6.51 -10.33 -10.64
C VAL A 199 -5.25 -10.62 -11.48
N GLY A 200 -4.09 -10.53 -10.84
CA GLY A 200 -2.79 -10.83 -11.45
C GLY A 200 -1.97 -11.83 -10.65
N ILE A 201 -0.81 -12.21 -11.20
CA ILE A 201 0.12 -13.17 -10.59
C ILE A 201 0.83 -12.52 -9.39
N THR A 202 0.26 -12.71 -8.20
CA THR A 202 0.77 -12.24 -6.90
C THR A 202 0.42 -13.27 -5.84
N HIS A 203 1.33 -13.57 -4.91
CA HIS A 203 1.09 -14.61 -3.88
C HIS A 203 0.76 -15.99 -4.47
N LEU A 204 1.22 -16.27 -5.71
CA LEU A 204 0.91 -17.53 -6.40
C LEU A 204 1.51 -18.73 -5.65
N GLU A 205 2.67 -18.53 -5.03
CA GLU A 205 3.30 -19.55 -4.18
C GLU A 205 2.41 -19.98 -3.01
N LEU A 206 1.66 -19.03 -2.42
CA LEU A 206 0.82 -19.26 -1.25
C LEU A 206 -0.57 -19.79 -1.61
N LEU A 207 -1.16 -19.27 -2.70
CA LEU A 207 -2.52 -19.61 -3.12
C LEU A 207 -2.59 -20.74 -4.16
N GLY A 208 -1.46 -21.11 -4.74
CA GLY A 208 -1.31 -22.19 -5.71
C GLY A 208 -1.86 -21.91 -7.12
N SER A 209 -2.84 -21.01 -7.29
CA SER A 209 -3.42 -20.70 -8.61
C SER A 209 -3.97 -19.28 -8.72
N VAL A 210 -4.05 -18.77 -9.96
CA VAL A 210 -4.70 -17.49 -10.25
C VAL A 210 -6.19 -17.52 -9.95
N ASP A 211 -6.83 -18.68 -10.07
CA ASP A 211 -8.25 -18.83 -9.73
C ASP A 211 -8.48 -18.74 -8.22
N ASN A 212 -7.57 -19.24 -7.39
CA ASN A 212 -7.61 -19.01 -5.95
C ASN A 212 -7.34 -17.54 -5.59
N ILE A 213 -6.47 -16.85 -6.34
CA ILE A 213 -6.30 -15.40 -6.20
C ILE A 213 -7.62 -14.66 -6.51
N ALA A 214 -8.33 -15.06 -7.57
CA ALA A 214 -9.63 -14.50 -7.93
C ALA A 214 -10.68 -14.76 -6.83
N LYS A 215 -10.79 -16.01 -6.35
CA LYS A 215 -11.70 -16.40 -5.27
C LYS A 215 -11.45 -15.59 -4.01
N ALA A 216 -10.19 -15.49 -3.56
CA ALA A 216 -9.83 -14.71 -2.39
C ALA A 216 -10.22 -13.24 -2.53
N LYS A 217 -10.01 -12.61 -3.70
CA LYS A 217 -10.44 -11.21 -3.93
C LYS A 217 -11.96 -11.05 -3.98
N SER A 218 -12.67 -12.05 -4.50
CA SER A 218 -14.14 -12.02 -4.56
C SER A 218 -14.80 -12.07 -3.17
N GLU A 219 -14.07 -12.46 -2.12
CA GLU A 219 -14.56 -12.42 -0.74
C GLU A 219 -15.03 -11.02 -0.33
N LEU A 220 -14.38 -9.97 -0.83
CA LEU A 220 -14.77 -8.58 -0.54
C LEU A 220 -16.19 -8.31 -1.06
N ILE A 221 -16.43 -8.54 -2.35
CA ILE A 221 -17.71 -8.22 -2.97
C ILE A 221 -18.82 -9.17 -2.53
N SER A 222 -18.48 -10.40 -2.13
CA SER A 222 -19.42 -11.36 -1.58
C SER A 222 -19.87 -10.99 -0.16
N SER A 223 -19.08 -10.17 0.54
CA SER A 223 -19.35 -9.72 1.92
C SER A 223 -20.13 -8.40 1.97
N LEU A 224 -20.38 -7.76 0.82
CA LEU A 224 -21.11 -6.49 0.77
C LEU A 224 -22.59 -6.69 1.12
N PRO A 225 -23.22 -5.71 1.80
CA PRO A 225 -24.67 -5.72 1.99
C PRO A 225 -25.40 -5.51 0.66
N SER A 226 -26.66 -5.93 0.57
CA SER A 226 -27.49 -5.74 -0.65
C SER A 226 -27.72 -4.27 -1.01
N GLY A 227 -27.62 -3.36 -0.03
CA GLY A 227 -27.67 -1.91 -0.26
C GLY A 227 -26.29 -1.28 -0.54
N GLY A 228 -25.23 -2.08 -0.63
CA GLY A 228 -23.87 -1.62 -0.93
C GLY A 228 -23.58 -1.60 -2.42
N PHE A 229 -22.31 -1.32 -2.76
CA PHE A 229 -21.84 -1.21 -4.13
C PHE A 229 -20.56 -2.02 -4.39
N ALA A 230 -20.53 -2.75 -5.50
CA ALA A 230 -19.36 -3.46 -5.99
C ALA A 230 -18.79 -2.74 -7.23
N VAL A 231 -17.61 -2.12 -7.09
CA VAL A 231 -16.91 -1.41 -8.18
C VAL A 231 -15.89 -2.36 -8.79
N LEU A 232 -16.13 -2.76 -10.04
CA LEU A 232 -15.44 -3.88 -10.69
C LEU A 232 -14.78 -3.46 -12.01
N ASN A 233 -13.54 -3.89 -12.21
CA ASN A 233 -12.80 -3.68 -13.44
C ASN A 233 -13.34 -4.56 -14.58
N ALA A 234 -13.99 -3.96 -15.57
CA ALA A 234 -14.51 -4.65 -16.75
C ALA A 234 -13.42 -5.09 -17.75
N ASP A 235 -12.23 -4.48 -17.68
CA ASP A 235 -11.12 -4.85 -18.57
C ASP A 235 -10.42 -6.14 -18.14
N ASP A 236 -10.60 -6.56 -16.88
CA ASP A 236 -10.15 -7.84 -16.32
C ASP A 236 -11.33 -8.83 -16.27
N PRO A 237 -11.36 -9.86 -17.14
CA PRO A 237 -12.48 -10.81 -17.20
C PRO A 237 -12.78 -11.53 -15.88
N ARG A 238 -11.76 -11.77 -15.04
CA ARG A 238 -11.97 -12.44 -13.74
C ARG A 238 -12.65 -11.52 -12.75
N VAL A 239 -12.33 -10.22 -12.79
CA VAL A 239 -12.98 -9.21 -11.95
C VAL A 239 -14.38 -8.92 -12.45
N ALA A 240 -14.57 -8.76 -13.77
CA ALA A 240 -15.89 -8.58 -14.36
C ALA A 240 -16.86 -9.72 -13.99
N GLY A 241 -16.37 -10.97 -14.02
CA GLY A 241 -17.16 -12.15 -13.61
C GLY A 241 -17.57 -12.16 -12.13
N MET A 242 -16.96 -11.33 -11.27
CA MET A 242 -17.37 -11.22 -9.86
C MET A 242 -18.72 -10.53 -9.69
N ALA A 243 -19.25 -9.88 -10.74
CA ALA A 243 -20.58 -9.26 -10.71
C ALA A 243 -21.69 -10.26 -10.34
N GLU A 244 -21.52 -11.54 -10.68
CA GLU A 244 -22.48 -12.62 -10.38
C GLU A 244 -22.39 -13.13 -8.93
N LEU A 245 -21.39 -12.70 -8.16
CA LEU A 245 -21.10 -13.20 -6.82
C LEU A 245 -21.61 -12.27 -5.70
N THR A 246 -22.33 -11.20 -6.05
CA THR A 246 -22.82 -10.21 -5.09
C THR A 246 -24.28 -9.83 -5.32
N TYR A 247 -24.96 -9.46 -4.25
CA TYR A 247 -26.30 -8.84 -4.31
C TYR A 247 -26.23 -7.30 -4.21
N ALA A 248 -25.02 -6.74 -4.04
CA ALA A 248 -24.78 -5.31 -4.09
C ALA A 248 -24.99 -4.75 -5.51
N GLN A 249 -25.17 -3.44 -5.61
CA GLN A 249 -25.25 -2.78 -6.91
C GLN A 249 -23.87 -2.80 -7.58
N VAL A 250 -23.80 -3.30 -8.80
CA VAL A 250 -22.54 -3.40 -9.55
C VAL A 250 -22.30 -2.11 -10.34
N VAL A 251 -21.08 -1.58 -10.25
CA VAL A 251 -20.58 -0.46 -11.06
C VAL A 251 -19.33 -0.94 -11.80
N LEU A 252 -19.44 -1.04 -13.13
CA LEU A 252 -18.35 -1.45 -13.99
C LEU A 252 -17.50 -0.25 -14.40
N TYR A 253 -16.18 -0.39 -14.28
CA TYR A 253 -15.23 0.60 -14.78
C TYR A 253 -14.22 0.00 -15.75
N GLY A 254 -13.72 0.79 -16.70
CA GLY A 254 -12.70 0.31 -17.64
C GLY A 254 -12.43 1.24 -18.81
N THR A 255 -11.91 0.68 -19.89
CA THR A 255 -11.68 1.40 -21.15
C THR A 255 -12.59 0.93 -22.28
N ARG A 256 -13.40 -0.11 -22.02
CA ARG A 256 -14.30 -0.71 -22.99
C ARG A 256 -15.71 -0.07 -22.99
N PRO A 257 -16.44 -0.19 -24.12
CA PRO A 257 -17.88 0.07 -24.13
C PRO A 257 -18.62 -0.77 -23.07
N GLY A 258 -19.69 -0.24 -22.51
CA GLY A 258 -20.53 -0.95 -21.51
C GLY A 258 -20.10 -0.76 -20.05
N CYS A 259 -19.04 -0.01 -19.77
CA CYS A 259 -18.72 0.41 -18.40
C CYS A 259 -19.58 1.61 -17.99
N ASP A 260 -19.98 1.65 -16.71
CA ASP A 260 -20.70 2.78 -16.09
C ASP A 260 -19.80 4.02 -15.96
N ILE A 261 -18.50 3.81 -15.81
CA ILE A 261 -17.47 4.84 -15.93
C ILE A 261 -16.30 4.32 -16.77
N ARG A 262 -15.93 5.06 -17.81
CA ARG A 262 -14.79 4.69 -18.67
C ARG A 262 -13.85 5.84 -18.95
N ALA A 263 -12.63 5.50 -19.35
CA ALA A 263 -11.66 6.49 -19.83
C ALA A 263 -11.55 6.45 -21.36
N GLU A 264 -11.65 7.62 -21.97
CA GLU A 264 -11.40 7.88 -23.40
C GLU A 264 -10.24 8.88 -23.55
N ASP A 265 -9.73 9.04 -24.78
CA ASP A 265 -8.70 10.03 -25.13
C ASP A 265 -7.46 10.06 -24.23
N ILE A 266 -7.03 8.88 -23.75
CA ILE A 266 -5.92 8.76 -22.80
C ILE A 266 -4.59 9.17 -23.46
N LYS A 267 -4.03 10.29 -23.01
CA LYS A 267 -2.76 10.88 -23.47
C LYS A 267 -1.73 10.89 -22.34
N THR A 268 -0.59 10.23 -22.55
CA THR A 268 0.53 10.26 -21.61
C THR A 268 1.30 11.56 -21.77
N LEU A 269 1.54 12.28 -20.66
CA LEU A 269 2.25 13.56 -20.61
C LEU A 269 3.64 13.41 -19.97
N GLY A 270 4.28 12.25 -20.15
CA GLY A 270 5.54 11.91 -19.51
C GLY A 270 5.43 11.91 -17.99
N LEU A 271 6.37 12.58 -17.32
CA LEU A 271 6.42 12.69 -15.86
C LEU A 271 5.35 13.62 -15.28
N SER A 272 4.79 14.52 -16.09
CA SER A 272 3.71 15.41 -15.65
C SER A 272 2.41 14.67 -15.41
N GLY A 273 2.27 13.42 -15.88
CA GLY A 273 1.12 12.57 -15.60
C GLY A 273 0.39 12.11 -16.86
N THR A 274 -0.92 11.96 -16.77
CA THR A 274 -1.77 11.47 -17.86
C THR A 274 -3.04 12.33 -17.95
N SER A 275 -3.43 12.78 -19.14
CA SER A 275 -4.77 13.32 -19.37
C SER A 275 -5.69 12.22 -19.90
N ALA A 276 -6.94 12.21 -19.45
CA ALA A 276 -7.98 11.32 -19.95
C ALA A 276 -9.35 11.98 -19.82
N THR A 277 -10.29 11.62 -20.70
CA THR A 277 -11.70 11.98 -20.55
C THR A 277 -12.41 10.87 -19.78
N LEU A 278 -12.91 11.16 -18.58
CA LEU A 278 -13.78 10.23 -17.85
C LEU A 278 -15.21 10.40 -18.34
N VAL A 279 -15.84 9.30 -18.75
CA VAL A 279 -17.16 9.28 -19.37
C VAL A 279 -18.08 8.34 -18.61
N THR A 280 -19.26 8.85 -18.27
CA THR A 280 -20.40 8.09 -17.73
C THR A 280 -21.61 8.29 -18.65
N PRO A 281 -22.74 7.58 -18.45
CA PRO A 281 -23.98 7.88 -19.18
C PRO A 281 -24.51 9.31 -18.96
N ALA A 282 -24.15 9.96 -17.84
CA ALA A 282 -24.69 11.26 -17.46
C ALA A 282 -23.77 12.45 -17.79
N TRP A 283 -22.46 12.24 -17.85
CA TRP A 283 -21.48 13.30 -18.04
C TRP A 283 -20.16 12.78 -18.62
N ALA A 284 -19.41 13.69 -19.25
CA ALA A 284 -18.05 13.49 -19.70
C ALA A 284 -17.19 14.66 -19.22
N MET A 285 -15.96 14.36 -18.78
CA MET A 285 -15.08 15.36 -18.18
C MET A 285 -13.61 15.01 -18.40
N GLU A 286 -12.84 15.94 -18.96
CA GLU A 286 -11.38 15.81 -19.04
C GLU A 286 -10.76 16.00 -17.66
N VAL A 287 -9.87 15.08 -17.27
CA VAL A 287 -9.14 15.13 -16.01
C VAL A 287 -7.65 14.97 -16.27
N HIS A 288 -6.85 15.75 -15.54
CA HIS A 288 -5.42 15.54 -15.46
C HIS A 288 -5.08 14.70 -14.22
N ILE A 289 -4.47 13.53 -14.43
CA ILE A 289 -4.00 12.69 -13.33
C ILE A 289 -2.50 12.97 -13.19
N PRO A 290 -2.04 13.65 -12.12
CA PRO A 290 -0.69 14.19 -11.98
C PRO A 290 0.35 13.11 -11.63
N VAL A 291 0.14 11.88 -12.12
CA VAL A 291 1.00 10.74 -11.87
C VAL A 291 1.24 9.96 -13.16
N PRO A 292 2.48 9.53 -13.42
CA PRO A 292 2.82 8.90 -14.70
C PRO A 292 2.26 7.48 -14.78
N GLY A 293 2.06 7.02 -16.02
CA GLY A 293 1.67 5.64 -16.32
C GLY A 293 0.17 5.43 -16.53
N ARG A 294 -0.18 4.78 -17.65
CA ARG A 294 -1.59 4.53 -18.05
C ARG A 294 -2.37 3.70 -17.03
N HIS A 295 -1.70 2.82 -16.28
CA HIS A 295 -2.33 2.03 -15.22
C HIS A 295 -2.95 2.90 -14.11
N ASN A 296 -2.46 4.13 -13.91
CA ASN A 296 -3.05 5.05 -12.94
C ASN A 296 -4.38 5.66 -13.41
N VAL A 297 -4.68 5.63 -14.71
CA VAL A 297 -6.03 5.95 -15.22
C VAL A 297 -7.04 4.91 -14.74
N MET A 298 -6.66 3.63 -14.71
CA MET A 298 -7.53 2.57 -14.18
C MET A 298 -7.76 2.71 -12.67
N ASN A 299 -6.72 3.10 -11.92
CA ASN A 299 -6.86 3.39 -10.49
C ASN A 299 -7.79 4.61 -10.26
N ALA A 300 -7.69 5.63 -11.11
CA ALA A 300 -8.55 6.82 -11.06
C ALA A 300 -10.01 6.49 -11.40
N LEU A 301 -10.25 5.64 -12.39
CA LEU A 301 -11.59 5.14 -12.72
C LEU A 301 -12.21 4.36 -11.57
N ALA A 302 -11.44 3.47 -10.94
CA ALA A 302 -11.89 2.71 -9.77
C ALA A 302 -12.25 3.64 -8.60
N ALA A 303 -11.41 4.65 -8.34
CA ALA A 303 -11.63 5.65 -7.30
C ALA A 303 -12.85 6.55 -7.58
N ALA A 304 -13.01 7.00 -8.83
CA ALA A 304 -14.15 7.78 -9.27
C ALA A 304 -15.45 6.98 -9.18
N GLY A 305 -15.45 5.71 -9.60
CA GLY A 305 -16.59 4.81 -9.44
C GLY A 305 -17.00 4.64 -7.97
N ALA A 306 -16.04 4.45 -7.06
CA ALA A 306 -16.32 4.38 -5.63
C ALA A 306 -16.88 5.70 -5.06
N ALA A 307 -16.36 6.85 -5.51
CA ALA A 307 -16.85 8.16 -5.10
C ALA A 307 -18.27 8.45 -5.63
N MET A 308 -18.59 8.03 -6.86
CA MET A 308 -19.93 8.12 -7.42
C MET A 308 -20.95 7.32 -6.61
N CYS A 309 -20.58 6.13 -6.12
CA CYS A 309 -21.42 5.32 -5.23
C CYS A 309 -21.78 6.04 -3.92
N LEU A 310 -20.92 6.97 -3.47
CA LEU A 310 -21.14 7.84 -2.30
C LEU A 310 -21.71 9.23 -2.67
N GLY A 311 -22.17 9.39 -3.92
CA GLY A 311 -22.89 10.57 -4.41
C GLY A 311 -21.99 11.78 -4.69
N LEU A 312 -20.70 11.61 -4.95
CA LEU A 312 -19.84 12.71 -5.39
C LEU A 312 -20.07 13.00 -6.87
N GLY A 313 -20.15 14.29 -7.21
CA GLY A 313 -20.33 14.78 -8.57
C GLY A 313 -19.02 14.89 -9.36
N PRO A 314 -19.10 15.13 -10.68
CA PRO A 314 -17.94 15.19 -11.57
C PRO A 314 -16.89 16.21 -11.10
N GLU A 315 -17.29 17.42 -10.72
CA GLU A 315 -16.35 18.47 -10.29
C GLU A 315 -15.58 18.10 -9.02
N GLU A 316 -16.22 17.38 -8.08
CA GLU A 316 -15.56 16.87 -6.88
C GLU A 316 -14.54 15.78 -7.22
N ILE A 317 -14.91 14.86 -8.12
CA ILE A 317 -14.04 13.81 -8.64
C ILE A 317 -12.81 14.40 -9.33
N LYS A 318 -12.99 15.37 -10.22
CA LYS A 318 -11.89 16.03 -10.93
C LYS A 318 -10.92 16.70 -9.96
N ARG A 319 -11.43 17.52 -9.04
CA ARG A 319 -10.58 18.20 -8.05
C ARG A 319 -9.77 17.22 -7.20
N GLY A 320 -10.39 16.11 -6.78
CA GLY A 320 -9.70 15.08 -6.02
C GLY A 320 -8.59 14.38 -6.81
N LEU A 321 -8.88 13.98 -8.06
CA LEU A 321 -7.89 13.33 -8.92
C LEU A 321 -6.74 14.26 -9.28
N GLU A 322 -7.01 15.54 -9.54
CA GLU A 322 -6.00 16.55 -9.90
C GLU A 322 -5.13 16.99 -8.72
N ALA A 323 -5.64 16.88 -7.48
CA ALA A 323 -4.89 17.16 -6.26
C ALA A 323 -4.11 15.92 -5.74
N PHE A 324 -4.23 14.76 -6.39
CA PHE A 324 -3.65 13.52 -5.92
C PHE A 324 -2.12 13.56 -5.92
N THR A 325 -1.51 12.98 -4.88
CA THR A 325 -0.06 12.74 -4.81
C THR A 325 0.22 11.29 -4.46
N LEU A 326 1.28 10.72 -5.05
CA LEU A 326 1.66 9.33 -4.81
C LEU A 326 2.21 9.15 -3.40
N SER A 327 1.84 8.02 -2.79
CA SER A 327 2.54 7.49 -1.63
C SER A 327 4.02 7.21 -1.95
N PRO A 328 4.94 7.33 -0.98
CA PRO A 328 6.35 7.03 -1.18
C PRO A 328 6.60 5.66 -1.81
N MET A 329 7.65 5.54 -2.63
CA MET A 329 8.06 4.29 -3.31
C MET A 329 7.02 3.66 -4.26
N ARG A 330 6.00 4.42 -4.69
CA ARG A 330 5.00 3.99 -5.67
C ARG A 330 5.06 4.91 -6.88
N MET A 331 5.95 4.63 -7.84
CA MET A 331 6.23 5.52 -8.98
C MET A 331 6.61 6.95 -8.57
N GLN A 332 7.24 7.11 -7.40
CA GLN A 332 7.61 8.40 -6.85
C GLN A 332 8.70 9.04 -7.71
N VAL A 333 8.40 10.17 -8.34
CA VAL A 333 9.34 10.93 -9.15
C VAL A 333 10.12 11.88 -8.26
N ILE A 334 11.45 11.81 -8.33
CA ILE A 334 12.38 12.63 -7.56
C ILE A 334 13.38 13.26 -8.53
N ASP A 335 13.46 14.58 -8.52
CA ASP A 335 14.54 15.31 -9.18
C ASP A 335 15.81 15.23 -8.32
N LEU A 336 16.88 14.70 -8.89
CA LEU A 336 18.18 14.56 -8.23
C LEU A 336 19.15 15.69 -8.58
N GLY A 337 18.75 16.67 -9.39
CA GLY A 337 19.63 17.70 -9.95
C GLY A 337 20.39 17.21 -11.18
N ASN A 338 21.09 18.11 -11.87
CA ASN A 338 21.83 17.81 -13.13
C ASN A 338 20.96 17.13 -14.21
N ASP A 339 19.67 17.48 -14.26
CA ASP A 339 18.68 16.83 -15.12
C ASP A 339 18.63 15.30 -14.93
N VAL A 340 18.90 14.81 -13.72
CA VAL A 340 18.77 13.40 -13.37
C VAL A 340 17.43 13.19 -12.69
N THR A 341 16.65 12.23 -13.19
CA THR A 341 15.35 11.89 -12.63
C THR A 341 15.35 10.48 -12.06
N LEU A 342 14.91 10.32 -10.82
CA LEU A 342 14.68 9.03 -10.19
C LEU A 342 13.18 8.73 -10.11
N ILE A 343 12.77 7.57 -10.62
CA ILE A 343 11.46 6.96 -10.46
C ILE A 343 11.61 5.84 -9.42
N ASN A 344 11.26 6.13 -8.18
CA ASN A 344 11.28 5.17 -7.08
C ASN A 344 9.96 4.39 -7.00
N ASP A 345 9.98 3.14 -7.46
CA ASP A 345 8.86 2.19 -7.39
C ASP A 345 9.25 0.92 -6.59
N ALA A 346 10.05 1.11 -5.54
CA ALA A 346 10.70 0.05 -4.76
C ALA A 346 9.83 -0.56 -3.65
N TYR A 347 8.53 -0.23 -3.57
CA TYR A 347 7.68 -0.78 -2.51
C TYR A 347 7.45 -2.29 -2.69
N ASN A 348 7.06 -2.72 -3.89
CA ASN A 348 6.87 -4.14 -4.21
C ASN A 348 6.96 -4.39 -5.72
N ALA A 349 7.13 -5.65 -6.12
CA ALA A 349 7.22 -6.03 -7.52
C ALA A 349 6.50 -7.35 -7.82
N ASN A 350 5.91 -7.38 -9.00
CA ASN A 350 5.34 -8.54 -9.68
C ASN A 350 5.39 -8.29 -11.19
N PRO A 351 5.18 -9.30 -12.05
CA PRO A 351 5.41 -9.17 -13.49
C PRO A 351 4.63 -8.03 -14.15
N ALA A 352 3.35 -7.88 -13.80
CA ALA A 352 2.50 -6.82 -14.35
C ALA A 352 2.98 -5.42 -13.92
N SER A 353 3.35 -5.24 -12.65
CA SER A 353 3.87 -3.97 -12.16
C SER A 353 5.24 -3.62 -12.75
N VAL A 354 6.14 -4.60 -12.95
CA VAL A 354 7.46 -4.36 -13.56
C VAL A 354 7.31 -3.89 -14.99
N ARG A 355 6.43 -4.53 -15.77
CA ARG A 355 6.08 -4.07 -17.11
C ARG A 355 5.59 -2.62 -17.11
N ALA A 356 4.61 -2.29 -16.27
CA ALA A 356 4.05 -0.94 -16.19
C ALA A 356 5.09 0.13 -15.78
N ALA A 357 6.03 -0.22 -14.90
CA ALA A 357 7.12 0.67 -14.51
C ALA A 357 8.12 0.88 -15.65
N LEU A 358 8.45 -0.17 -16.41
CA LEU A 358 9.31 -0.10 -17.58
C LEU A 358 8.68 0.69 -18.75
N GLU A 359 7.38 0.54 -19.00
CA GLU A 359 6.63 1.36 -19.97
C GLU A 359 6.67 2.84 -19.58
N THR A 360 6.55 3.12 -18.28
CA THR A 360 6.66 4.49 -17.76
C THR A 360 8.07 5.03 -17.94
N LEU A 361 9.10 4.25 -17.61
CA LEU A 361 10.50 4.61 -17.86
C LEU A 361 10.76 4.90 -19.34
N SER A 362 10.22 4.07 -20.24
CA SER A 362 10.34 4.26 -21.68
C SER A 362 9.78 5.61 -22.14
N THR A 363 8.61 5.98 -21.62
CA THR A 363 7.95 7.25 -21.98
C THR A 363 8.62 8.46 -21.33
N ALA A 364 8.94 8.36 -20.04
CA ALA A 364 9.58 9.44 -19.28
C ALA A 364 11.02 9.72 -19.75
N GLY A 365 11.75 8.67 -20.15
CA GLY A 365 13.12 8.75 -20.68
C GLY A 365 13.18 8.87 -22.20
N ALA A 366 12.12 9.32 -22.87
CA ALA A 366 12.15 9.52 -24.32
C ALA A 366 13.26 10.54 -24.68
N GLY A 367 14.21 10.12 -25.52
CA GLY A 367 15.37 10.95 -25.91
C GLY A 367 16.46 11.08 -24.84
N ARG A 368 16.31 10.41 -23.69
CA ARG A 368 17.27 10.41 -22.57
C ARG A 368 17.81 9.00 -22.34
N ARG A 369 18.94 8.91 -21.64
CA ARG A 369 19.51 7.61 -21.24
C ARG A 369 18.67 7.02 -20.12
N LYS A 370 18.27 5.75 -20.29
CA LYS A 370 17.40 5.03 -19.36
C LYS A 370 18.19 3.99 -18.57
N VAL A 371 18.12 4.11 -17.25
CA VAL A 371 18.76 3.18 -16.31
C VAL A 371 17.66 2.48 -15.51
N ALA A 372 17.73 1.16 -15.37
CA ALA A 372 16.80 0.40 -14.54
C ALA A 372 17.55 -0.44 -13.51
N VAL A 373 17.15 -0.32 -12.24
CA VAL A 373 17.60 -1.17 -11.14
C VAL A 373 16.44 -2.08 -10.76
N LEU A 374 16.54 -3.37 -11.11
CA LEU A 374 15.47 -4.35 -10.91
C LEU A 374 15.93 -5.45 -9.94
N GLY A 375 15.13 -5.76 -8.93
CA GLY A 375 15.41 -6.87 -8.01
C GLY A 375 14.39 -7.99 -8.08
N ASP A 376 14.60 -9.01 -7.24
CA ASP A 376 13.73 -10.18 -7.16
C ASP A 376 12.23 -9.83 -7.00
N MET A 377 11.40 -10.49 -7.80
CA MET A 377 9.95 -10.62 -7.65
C MET A 377 9.64 -11.88 -6.84
N LEU A 378 9.23 -11.72 -5.58
CA LEU A 378 9.02 -12.83 -4.65
C LEU A 378 7.59 -13.38 -4.73
N GLU A 379 7.37 -14.56 -4.17
CA GLU A 379 6.05 -15.20 -4.04
C GLU A 379 5.38 -15.57 -5.38
N LEU A 380 6.20 -15.77 -6.42
CA LEU A 380 5.76 -16.21 -7.74
C LEU A 380 5.73 -17.74 -7.90
N GLY A 381 6.34 -18.50 -6.98
CA GLY A 381 6.34 -19.96 -7.04
C GLY A 381 6.96 -20.50 -8.35
N PRO A 382 6.34 -21.50 -9.01
CA PRO A 382 6.92 -22.19 -10.18
C PRO A 382 7.22 -21.29 -11.39
N VAL A 383 6.51 -20.16 -11.53
CA VAL A 383 6.72 -19.25 -12.67
C VAL A 383 7.81 -18.22 -12.44
N SER A 384 8.45 -18.24 -11.25
CA SER A 384 9.41 -17.22 -10.84
C SER A 384 10.54 -17.03 -11.86
N GLN A 385 11.28 -18.08 -12.22
CA GLN A 385 12.42 -17.98 -13.14
C GLN A 385 12.01 -17.40 -14.50
N GLN A 386 10.93 -17.92 -15.09
CA GLN A 386 10.44 -17.46 -16.38
C GLN A 386 10.00 -15.99 -16.34
N ALA A 387 9.28 -15.58 -15.30
CA ALA A 387 8.83 -14.21 -15.14
C ALA A 387 10.00 -13.22 -14.99
N HIS A 388 11.08 -13.60 -14.32
CA HIS A 388 12.29 -12.77 -14.24
C HIS A 388 12.98 -12.63 -15.60
N ARG A 389 13.13 -13.72 -16.36
CA ARG A 389 13.67 -13.65 -17.72
C ARG A 389 12.85 -12.73 -18.62
N GLU A 390 11.53 -12.84 -18.58
CA GLU A 390 10.62 -11.98 -19.35
C GLU A 390 10.74 -10.50 -18.95
N ALA A 391 10.95 -10.20 -17.66
CA ALA A 391 11.22 -8.83 -17.21
C ALA A 391 12.52 -8.26 -17.82
N GLY A 392 13.54 -9.10 -17.98
CA GLY A 392 14.78 -8.74 -18.68
C GLY A 392 14.54 -8.39 -20.15
N VAL A 393 13.77 -9.20 -20.86
CA VAL A 393 13.38 -8.92 -22.26
C VAL A 393 12.58 -7.62 -22.35
N GLN A 394 11.61 -7.41 -21.45
CA GLN A 394 10.77 -6.21 -21.41
C GLN A 394 11.58 -4.94 -21.10
N ALA A 395 12.63 -5.03 -20.28
CA ALA A 395 13.53 -3.91 -20.02
C ALA A 395 14.25 -3.49 -21.30
N LEU A 396 14.69 -4.46 -22.11
CA LEU A 396 15.29 -4.18 -23.41
C LEU A 396 14.29 -3.54 -24.39
N ASP A 397 13.07 -4.08 -24.46
CA ASP A 397 11.98 -3.56 -25.30
C ASP A 397 11.59 -2.13 -24.93
N SER A 398 11.68 -1.80 -23.65
CA SER A 398 11.43 -0.45 -23.10
C SER A 398 12.61 0.52 -23.33
N GLY A 399 13.65 0.05 -24.02
CA GLY A 399 14.81 0.85 -24.39
C GLY A 399 15.73 1.17 -23.22
N VAL A 400 15.81 0.32 -22.19
CA VAL A 400 16.80 0.48 -21.11
C VAL A 400 18.21 0.39 -21.69
N ASP A 401 19.05 1.37 -21.37
CA ASP A 401 20.45 1.44 -21.81
C ASP A 401 21.38 0.75 -20.82
N VAL A 402 21.11 0.88 -19.52
CA VAL A 402 21.83 0.19 -18.45
C VAL A 402 20.86 -0.50 -17.52
N LEU A 403 20.96 -1.82 -17.44
CA LEU A 403 20.20 -2.63 -16.50
C LEU A 403 21.11 -3.10 -15.35
N ILE A 404 20.73 -2.78 -14.12
CA ILE A 404 21.36 -3.30 -12.91
C ILE A 404 20.36 -4.27 -12.26
N THR A 405 20.75 -5.51 -12.04
CA THR A 405 19.88 -6.52 -11.43
C THR A 405 20.37 -6.92 -10.05
N VAL A 406 19.47 -7.02 -9.09
CA VAL A 406 19.81 -7.26 -7.67
C VAL A 406 19.18 -8.53 -7.15
N GLY A 407 20.00 -9.39 -6.55
CA GLY A 407 19.56 -10.63 -5.92
C GLY A 407 19.63 -11.86 -6.83
N ARG A 408 19.35 -13.02 -6.23
CA ARG A 408 19.53 -14.34 -6.87
C ARG A 408 18.63 -14.51 -8.09
N LEU A 409 17.37 -14.10 -8.01
CA LEU A 409 16.45 -14.18 -9.16
C LEU A 409 16.62 -13.00 -10.11
N GLY A 410 17.18 -11.88 -9.63
CA GLY A 410 17.65 -10.75 -10.43
C GLY A 410 18.61 -11.19 -11.53
N GLU A 411 19.47 -12.18 -11.28
CA GLU A 411 20.33 -12.78 -12.33
C GLU A 411 19.53 -13.28 -13.54
N GLU A 412 18.34 -13.83 -13.34
CA GLU A 412 17.50 -14.31 -14.45
C GLU A 412 16.92 -13.14 -15.26
N ILE A 413 16.67 -11.98 -14.64
CA ILE A 413 16.38 -10.73 -15.35
C ILE A 413 17.58 -10.35 -16.22
N GLY A 414 18.79 -10.41 -15.66
CA GLY A 414 20.02 -10.08 -16.39
C GLY A 414 20.26 -11.01 -17.58
N ARG A 415 20.04 -12.32 -17.39
CA ARG A 415 20.12 -13.33 -18.46
C ARG A 415 19.12 -13.05 -19.57
N GLY A 416 17.86 -12.81 -19.25
CA GLY A 416 16.82 -12.49 -20.25
C GLY A 416 17.16 -11.25 -21.09
N PHE A 417 17.67 -10.19 -20.45
CA PHE A 417 18.13 -8.98 -21.14
C PHE A 417 19.35 -9.27 -22.05
N GLY A 418 20.37 -9.95 -21.53
CA GLY A 418 21.60 -10.26 -22.26
C GLY A 418 21.39 -11.22 -23.44
N GLU A 419 20.53 -12.24 -23.29
CA GLU A 419 20.13 -13.13 -24.38
C GLU A 419 19.41 -12.36 -25.48
N ALA A 420 18.47 -11.47 -25.13
CA ALA A 420 17.75 -10.64 -26.09
C ALA A 420 18.67 -9.64 -26.81
N LEU A 421 19.67 -9.06 -26.13
CA LEU A 421 20.70 -8.23 -26.77
C LEU A 421 21.45 -9.00 -27.87
N ARG A 422 21.96 -10.19 -27.54
CA ARG A 422 22.73 -11.03 -28.47
C ARG A 422 21.87 -11.46 -29.65
N ALA A 423 20.66 -11.95 -29.38
CA ALA A 423 19.74 -12.43 -30.41
C ALA A 423 19.35 -11.33 -31.42
N ARG A 424 19.28 -10.07 -30.98
CA ARG A 424 18.89 -8.92 -31.82
C ARG A 424 20.07 -8.10 -32.34
N GLY A 425 21.31 -8.50 -32.01
CA GLY A 425 22.52 -7.79 -32.43
C GLY A 425 22.65 -6.35 -31.90
N ILE A 426 21.98 -6.03 -30.79
CA ILE A 426 21.97 -4.68 -30.20
C ILE A 426 23.29 -4.48 -29.44
N ARG A 427 23.98 -3.36 -29.70
CA ARG A 427 25.22 -2.95 -29.04
C ARG A 427 25.02 -1.66 -28.24
N GLY A 428 25.95 -1.36 -27.34
CA GLY A 428 25.96 -0.10 -26.58
C GLY A 428 24.97 -0.06 -25.40
N ARG A 429 24.38 -1.21 -25.05
CA ARG A 429 23.57 -1.39 -23.85
C ARG A 429 24.24 -2.38 -22.91
N GLU A 430 24.07 -2.16 -21.63
CA GLU A 430 24.81 -2.86 -20.58
C GLU A 430 23.88 -3.54 -19.59
N VAL A 431 24.34 -4.65 -19.04
CA VAL A 431 23.66 -5.37 -17.96
C VAL A 431 24.69 -5.77 -16.91
N HIS A 432 24.37 -5.49 -15.65
CA HIS A 432 25.23 -5.72 -14.50
C HIS A 432 24.42 -6.40 -13.41
N SER A 433 24.92 -7.51 -12.86
CA SER A 433 24.24 -8.26 -11.81
C SER A 433 25.03 -8.15 -10.51
N VAL A 434 24.33 -7.83 -9.43
CA VAL A 434 24.90 -7.67 -8.09
C VAL A 434 24.05 -8.42 -7.06
N GLU A 435 24.64 -8.75 -5.93
CA GLU A 435 23.97 -9.59 -4.94
C GLU A 435 23.00 -8.79 -4.05
N ASN A 436 23.34 -7.55 -3.71
CA ASN A 436 22.62 -6.77 -2.71
C ASN A 436 22.40 -5.30 -3.11
N PRO A 437 21.49 -4.58 -2.43
CA PRO A 437 21.19 -3.18 -2.75
C PRO A 437 22.38 -2.22 -2.59
N ALA A 438 23.30 -2.45 -1.65
CA ALA A 438 24.43 -1.56 -1.42
C ALA A 438 25.43 -1.59 -2.60
N ASP A 439 25.66 -2.77 -3.16
CA ASP A 439 26.47 -2.93 -4.38
C ASP A 439 25.79 -2.25 -5.57
N ALA A 440 24.46 -2.37 -5.68
CA ALA A 440 23.69 -1.71 -6.73
C ALA A 440 23.78 -0.18 -6.65
N ALA A 441 23.69 0.37 -5.43
CA ALA A 441 23.84 1.80 -5.19
C ALA A 441 25.26 2.28 -5.50
N SER A 442 26.28 1.52 -5.07
CA SER A 442 27.68 1.83 -5.34
C SER A 442 27.97 1.85 -6.84
N PHE A 443 27.56 0.81 -7.57
CA PHE A 443 27.73 0.75 -9.02
C PHE A 443 26.95 1.87 -9.73
N LEU A 444 25.71 2.13 -9.32
CA LEU A 444 24.89 3.17 -9.94
C LEU A 444 25.53 4.56 -9.83
N LYS A 445 26.22 4.87 -8.72
CA LYS A 445 26.97 6.13 -8.55
C LYS A 445 28.10 6.29 -9.56
N GLU A 446 28.72 5.20 -10.00
CA GLU A 446 29.83 5.24 -10.96
C GLU A 446 29.33 5.44 -12.40
N VAL A 447 28.11 4.99 -12.71
CA VAL A 447 27.58 4.99 -14.09
C VAL A 447 26.55 6.09 -14.37
N ILE A 448 26.10 6.81 -13.34
CA ILE A 448 25.11 7.89 -13.48
C ILE A 448 25.69 9.05 -14.28
N ARG A 449 24.87 9.62 -15.16
CA ARG A 449 25.21 10.75 -16.03
C ARG A 449 24.15 11.84 -15.95
N PRO A 450 24.51 13.12 -16.16
CA PRO A 450 23.53 14.18 -16.35
C PRO A 450 22.52 13.79 -17.45
N GLY A 451 21.24 14.06 -17.21
CA GLY A 451 20.17 13.69 -18.13
C GLY A 451 19.61 12.26 -17.95
N ASP A 452 20.15 11.42 -17.07
CA ASP A 452 19.65 10.06 -16.87
C ASP A 452 18.22 10.04 -16.28
N VAL A 453 17.41 9.06 -16.73
CA VAL A 453 16.16 8.66 -16.05
C VAL A 453 16.34 7.27 -15.47
N ILE A 454 16.20 7.15 -14.16
CA ILE A 454 16.52 5.97 -13.38
C ILE A 454 15.23 5.39 -12.80
N LEU A 455 14.98 4.10 -13.01
CA LEU A 455 13.91 3.36 -12.34
C LEU A 455 14.49 2.44 -11.27
N VAL A 456 13.89 2.39 -10.08
CA VAL A 456 14.23 1.41 -9.02
C VAL A 456 12.99 0.62 -8.65
N LYS A 457 13.04 -0.71 -8.76
CA LYS A 457 11.89 -1.58 -8.50
C LYS A 457 12.26 -3.00 -8.06
N ALA A 458 11.69 -3.48 -6.95
CA ALA A 458 11.81 -4.86 -6.49
C ALA A 458 10.70 -5.20 -5.48
N SER A 459 10.65 -6.45 -5.04
CA SER A 459 9.83 -6.84 -3.90
C SER A 459 10.28 -6.16 -2.61
N ARG A 460 9.34 -5.91 -1.68
CA ARG A 460 9.64 -5.16 -0.44
C ARG A 460 10.83 -5.72 0.35
N ARG A 461 10.93 -7.05 0.43
CA ARG A 461 12.01 -7.75 1.16
C ARG A 461 13.41 -7.52 0.57
N MET A 462 13.50 -7.06 -0.68
CA MET A 462 14.78 -6.70 -1.29
C MET A 462 15.31 -5.35 -0.84
N GLN A 463 14.49 -4.52 -0.17
CA GLN A 463 14.90 -3.24 0.41
C GLN A 463 15.59 -2.30 -0.61
N LEU A 464 15.13 -2.34 -1.86
CA LEU A 464 15.74 -1.55 -2.94
C LEU A 464 15.46 -0.04 -2.79
N ASP A 465 14.58 0.34 -1.86
CA ASP A 465 14.39 1.72 -1.40
C ASP A 465 15.66 2.30 -0.75
N MET A 466 16.57 1.47 -0.26
CA MET A 466 17.90 1.92 0.18
C MET A 466 18.72 2.51 -0.97
N VAL A 467 18.66 1.92 -2.17
CA VAL A 467 19.34 2.46 -3.38
C VAL A 467 18.82 3.86 -3.68
N ALA A 468 17.50 4.03 -3.69
CA ALA A 468 16.86 5.32 -3.92
C ALA A 468 17.28 6.36 -2.86
N SER A 469 17.28 5.97 -1.59
CA SER A 469 17.64 6.85 -0.48
C SER A 469 19.10 7.30 -0.54
N GLU A 470 20.00 6.38 -0.87
CA GLU A 470 21.44 6.62 -0.99
C GLU A 470 21.78 7.54 -2.17
N LEU A 471 21.11 7.38 -3.31
CA LEU A 471 21.22 8.31 -4.45
C LEU A 471 20.79 9.72 -4.06
N VAL A 472 19.63 9.86 -3.41
CA VAL A 472 19.11 11.16 -2.98
C VAL A 472 20.10 11.85 -2.03
N ALA A 473 20.67 11.12 -1.07
CA ALA A 473 21.65 11.65 -0.14
C ALA A 473 22.95 12.08 -0.86
N THR A 474 23.44 11.26 -1.77
CA THR A 474 24.70 11.50 -2.50
C THR A 474 24.59 12.72 -3.41
N MET A 475 23.52 12.82 -4.20
CA MET A 475 23.33 13.93 -5.14
C MET A 475 23.12 15.27 -4.43
N LYS A 476 22.43 15.26 -3.27
CA LYS A 476 22.34 16.44 -2.41
C LYS A 476 23.70 16.88 -1.87
N ALA A 477 24.56 15.93 -1.45
CA ALA A 477 25.90 16.25 -0.97
C ALA A 477 26.77 16.89 -2.07
N MET A 478 26.73 16.34 -3.29
CA MET A 478 27.46 16.88 -4.44
C MET A 478 27.00 18.30 -4.80
N ALA A 479 25.70 18.59 -4.76
CA ALA A 479 25.17 19.93 -5.02
C ALA A 479 25.65 20.97 -3.99
N VAL A 480 25.82 20.57 -2.72
CA VAL A 480 26.36 21.45 -1.66
C VAL A 480 27.85 21.71 -1.86
N GLU A 481 28.64 20.70 -2.24
CA GLU A 481 30.06 20.88 -2.54
C GLU A 481 30.28 21.82 -3.74
N ASP A 482 29.52 21.67 -4.81
CA ASP A 482 29.61 22.56 -5.98
C ASP A 482 29.22 24.00 -5.67
N ALA A 483 28.18 24.21 -4.85
CA ALA A 483 27.80 25.53 -4.37
C ALA A 483 28.89 26.19 -3.52
N SER A 484 29.58 25.41 -2.66
CA SER A 484 30.69 25.92 -1.84
C SER A 484 31.94 26.28 -2.65
N LYS A 485 32.21 25.57 -3.75
CA LYS A 485 33.35 25.85 -4.65
C LYS A 485 33.05 27.02 -5.60
N GLY A 486 31.79 27.23 -5.97
CA GLY A 486 31.36 28.34 -6.85
C GLY A 486 31.27 29.72 -6.18
N GLY A 487 31.21 29.79 -4.84
CA GLY A 487 31.13 31.04 -4.08
C GLY A 487 32.47 31.77 -3.86
N GLY A 488 33.60 31.17 -4.26
CA GLY A 488 34.95 31.65 -3.95
C GLY A 488 35.59 32.64 -4.93
N CYS A 489 34.93 32.99 -6.04
CA CYS A 489 35.50 33.88 -7.07
C CYS A 489 34.63 35.11 -7.34
N ARG A 490 34.46 35.97 -6.34
CA ARG A 490 34.22 37.42 -6.51
C ARG A 490 34.87 38.17 -5.34
N GLY A 491 36.16 38.43 -5.47
CA GLY A 491 36.95 39.30 -4.61
C GLY A 491 37.86 40.15 -5.48
#